data_AF-A0A8T2SZ80-F1
#
_entry.id   AF-A0A8T2SZ80-F1
#
_cell.length_a   1.000
_cell.length_b   1.000
_cell.length_c   1.000
_cell.angle_alpha   90.00
_cell.angle_beta   90.00
_cell.angle_gamma   90.00
#
_symmetry.space_group_name_H-M   'P 1'
#
loop_
_entity.id
_entity.type
_entity.pdbx_description
1 polymer ?
#
loop_
_entity_poly.entity_id
_entity_poly.type
_entity_poly.pdbx_seq_one_letter_code
_entity_poly.pdbx_strand_id
1 'polypeptide(L)'
;MKSMSPSFLADFSLPGASLREKGLNRIGNLVVPNNSYADFGRWLTPILDQLLVEQNEKGVNWTPSKFISRLGKELNHPDSICYWAYKNNIPIYCPAITDGAIGDSLFFHSHSNPGLRMDIIEDVRRMDYEAIFADPRKTGMIILGGGLAKHHVCNANMMRNGAEFAVYINTAQEFDGSDSGAKPEEAKSWGKIKVDAKAVKVYCDASIAFPLLVAQTFAPRVLHSQKTVGIQQSSVLLNHNQVPPVANGCASAKQPKYLQSVN
;
A
#
# COMPACT_ATOMS: atom_id res chain seq x y z
N MET A 1 -2.47 -11.86 2.52
CA MET A 1 -3.31 -12.58 1.54
C MET A 1 -2.60 -12.85 0.23
N LYS A 2 -2.33 -11.87 -0.66
CA LYS A 2 -1.71 -12.16 -1.98
C LYS A 2 -0.36 -12.90 -1.93
N SER A 3 0.45 -12.66 -0.90
CA SER A 3 1.72 -13.38 -0.68
C SER A 3 1.55 -14.84 -0.20
N MET A 4 0.32 -15.27 0.11
CA MET A 4 0.00 -16.63 0.57
C MET A 4 -0.82 -17.39 -0.46
N SER A 5 -1.74 -16.69 -1.14
CA SER A 5 -2.61 -17.28 -2.15
C SER A 5 -2.89 -16.28 -3.28
N PRO A 6 -2.91 -16.73 -4.54
CA PRO A 6 -3.23 -15.86 -5.68
C PRO A 6 -4.72 -15.46 -5.70
N SER A 7 -5.00 -14.37 -6.38
CA SER A 7 -6.34 -14.01 -6.86
C SER A 7 -6.42 -14.29 -8.36
N PHE A 8 -7.60 -14.61 -8.87
CA PHE A 8 -7.76 -15.03 -10.26
C PHE A 8 -8.62 -14.06 -11.05
N LEU A 9 -8.33 -13.92 -12.34
CA LEU A 9 -9.18 -13.22 -13.29
C LEU A 9 -10.50 -13.98 -13.47
N ALA A 10 -11.59 -13.23 -13.61
CA ALA A 10 -12.95 -13.71 -13.71
C ALA A 10 -13.79 -12.72 -14.54
N ASP A 11 -15.11 -12.81 -14.45
CA ASP A 11 -16.05 -11.91 -15.12
C ASP A 11 -16.96 -11.19 -14.13
N PHE A 12 -17.36 -9.95 -14.45
CA PHE A 12 -18.31 -9.16 -13.67
C PHE A 12 -19.68 -9.84 -13.57
N SER A 13 -20.09 -10.59 -14.60
CA SER A 13 -21.42 -11.18 -14.73
C SER A 13 -21.57 -12.53 -14.02
N LEU A 14 -20.52 -13.06 -13.39
CA LEU A 14 -20.60 -14.36 -12.71
C LEU A 14 -21.66 -14.34 -11.59
N PRO A 15 -22.63 -15.29 -11.60
CA PRO A 15 -23.71 -15.32 -10.62
C PRO A 15 -23.21 -15.50 -9.19
N GLY A 16 -23.63 -14.61 -8.29
CA GLY A 16 -23.19 -14.61 -6.89
C GLY A 16 -23.53 -15.90 -6.14
N ALA A 17 -24.71 -16.48 -6.38
CA ALA A 17 -25.13 -17.72 -5.73
C ALA A 17 -24.20 -18.89 -6.04
N SER A 18 -23.84 -19.11 -7.31
CA SER A 18 -22.93 -20.19 -7.69
C SER A 18 -21.52 -19.97 -7.15
N LEU A 19 -21.02 -18.74 -7.13
CA LEU A 19 -19.74 -18.43 -6.53
C LEU A 19 -19.74 -18.72 -5.02
N ARG A 20 -20.82 -18.38 -4.31
CA ARG A 20 -20.96 -18.66 -2.88
C ARG A 20 -20.94 -20.15 -2.58
N GLU A 21 -21.68 -20.96 -3.33
CA GLU A 21 -21.69 -22.43 -3.19
C GLU A 21 -20.30 -23.03 -3.37
N LYS A 22 -19.48 -22.45 -4.26
CA LYS A 22 -18.10 -22.86 -4.52
C LYS A 22 -17.08 -22.23 -3.57
N GLY A 23 -17.50 -21.40 -2.62
CA GLY A 23 -16.61 -20.68 -1.70
C GLY A 23 -15.68 -19.68 -2.40
N LEU A 24 -16.18 -18.97 -3.41
CA LEU A 24 -15.46 -17.96 -4.17
C LEU A 24 -16.06 -16.57 -3.93
N ASN A 25 -15.22 -15.59 -3.59
CA ASN A 25 -15.64 -14.20 -3.38
C ASN A 25 -15.26 -13.36 -4.60
N ARG A 26 -16.24 -12.65 -5.19
CA ARG A 26 -16.01 -11.80 -6.37
C ARG A 26 -15.67 -10.37 -5.97
N ILE A 27 -14.67 -9.79 -6.63
CA ILE A 27 -14.26 -8.39 -6.52
C ILE A 27 -14.19 -7.83 -7.95
N GLY A 28 -15.26 -7.21 -8.43
CA GLY A 28 -15.37 -6.80 -9.83
C GLY A 28 -15.30 -8.02 -10.76
N ASN A 29 -14.25 -8.08 -11.59
CA ASN A 29 -13.90 -9.20 -12.46
C ASN A 29 -12.74 -10.05 -11.91
N LEU A 30 -12.54 -10.06 -10.60
CA LEU A 30 -11.59 -10.94 -9.92
C LEU A 30 -12.33 -11.89 -8.99
N VAL A 31 -11.73 -13.04 -8.70
CA VAL A 31 -12.20 -13.96 -7.66
C VAL A 31 -11.10 -14.32 -6.67
N VAL A 32 -11.50 -14.45 -5.40
CA VAL A 32 -10.64 -14.85 -4.28
C VAL A 32 -11.26 -16.06 -3.58
N PRO A 33 -10.59 -17.22 -3.54
CA PRO A 33 -11.07 -18.39 -2.81
C PRO A 33 -11.18 -18.14 -1.31
N ASN A 34 -12.21 -18.71 -0.66
CA ASN A 34 -12.38 -18.64 0.80
C ASN A 34 -11.17 -19.16 1.57
N ASN A 35 -10.47 -20.17 1.05
CA ASN A 35 -9.26 -20.70 1.68
C ASN A 35 -8.18 -19.63 1.86
N SER A 36 -8.11 -18.62 0.97
CA SER A 36 -7.17 -17.51 1.13
C SER A 36 -7.44 -16.69 2.40
N TYR A 37 -8.69 -16.61 2.85
CA TYR A 37 -9.08 -15.95 4.10
C TYR A 37 -8.78 -16.83 5.32
N ALA A 38 -9.00 -18.15 5.20
CA ALA A 38 -8.63 -19.11 6.25
C ALA A 38 -7.11 -19.14 6.48
N ASP A 39 -6.31 -19.14 5.42
CA ASP A 39 -4.86 -19.08 5.48
C ASP A 39 -4.38 -17.78 6.12
N PHE A 40 -5.02 -16.67 5.75
CA PHE A 40 -4.73 -15.36 6.34
C PHE A 40 -5.06 -15.30 7.84
N GLY A 41 -6.22 -15.81 8.26
CA GLY A 41 -6.60 -15.90 9.66
C GLY A 41 -5.60 -16.72 10.47
N ARG A 42 -5.24 -17.92 9.97
CA ARG A 42 -4.24 -18.80 10.61
C ARG A 42 -2.88 -18.14 10.78
N TRP A 43 -2.45 -17.35 9.79
CA TRP A 43 -1.21 -16.58 9.89
C TRP A 43 -1.32 -15.40 10.87
N LEU A 44 -2.46 -14.73 10.90
CA LEU A 44 -2.66 -13.51 11.69
C LEU A 44 -2.85 -13.79 13.19
N THR A 45 -3.57 -14.86 13.56
CA THR A 45 -3.86 -15.20 14.96
C THR A 45 -2.64 -15.18 15.89
N PRO A 46 -1.54 -15.92 15.62
CA PRO A 46 -0.38 -15.91 16.52
C PRO A 46 0.29 -14.53 16.63
N ILE A 47 0.14 -13.68 15.61
CA ILE A 47 0.61 -12.30 15.68
C ILE A 47 -0.26 -11.53 16.67
N LEU A 48 -1.59 -11.63 16.56
CA LEU A 48 -2.52 -10.96 17.48
C LEU A 48 -2.29 -11.36 18.95
N ASP A 49 -1.98 -12.63 19.21
CA ASP A 49 -1.60 -13.10 20.53
C ASP A 49 -0.37 -12.35 21.07
N GLN A 50 0.68 -12.21 20.25
CA GLN A 50 1.87 -11.43 20.63
C GLN A 50 1.56 -9.96 20.84
N LEU A 51 0.70 -9.35 20.01
CA LEU A 51 0.30 -7.95 20.19
C LEU A 51 -0.40 -7.73 21.53
N LEU A 52 -1.27 -8.65 21.93
CA LEU A 52 -1.99 -8.56 23.20
C LEU A 52 -1.02 -8.70 24.38
N VAL A 53 -0.07 -9.64 24.33
CA VAL A 53 1.01 -9.77 25.32
C VAL A 53 1.83 -8.48 25.42
N GLU A 54 2.29 -7.95 24.29
CA GLU A 54 3.07 -6.71 24.24
C GLU A 54 2.26 -5.51 24.76
N GLN A 55 0.96 -5.44 24.48
CA GLN A 55 0.08 -4.42 25.03
C GLN A 55 0.00 -4.51 26.56
N ASN A 56 -0.23 -5.71 27.09
CA ASN A 56 -0.48 -5.90 28.52
C ASN A 56 0.80 -5.84 29.38
N GLU A 57 1.90 -6.39 28.88
CA GLU A 57 3.15 -6.51 29.64
C GLU A 57 4.09 -5.31 29.41
N LYS A 58 4.07 -4.73 28.21
CA LYS A 58 5.00 -3.64 27.83
C LYS A 58 4.29 -2.29 27.64
N GLY A 59 2.97 -2.24 27.82
CA GLY A 59 2.19 -1.02 27.68
C GLY A 59 2.15 -0.47 26.24
N VAL A 60 2.32 -1.33 25.23
CA VAL A 60 2.30 -0.88 23.83
C VAL A 60 0.92 -0.37 23.46
N ASN A 61 0.80 0.92 23.14
CA ASN A 61 -0.42 1.47 22.52
C ASN A 61 -0.42 1.16 21.02
N TRP A 62 -1.16 0.13 20.62
CA TRP A 62 -1.31 -0.22 19.21
C TRP A 62 -2.18 0.80 18.49
N THR A 63 -1.82 1.07 17.24
CA THR A 63 -2.60 1.87 16.31
C THR A 63 -2.60 1.16 14.96
N PRO A 64 -3.51 1.49 14.03
CA PRO A 64 -3.53 0.87 12.70
C PRO A 64 -2.16 0.88 12.00
N SER A 65 -1.44 2.01 12.01
CA SER A 65 -0.13 2.10 11.35
C SER A 65 0.97 1.28 12.03
N LYS A 66 1.01 1.23 13.38
CA LYS A 66 1.94 0.35 14.12
C LYS A 66 1.64 -1.11 13.84
N PHE A 67 0.35 -1.46 13.79
CA PHE A 67 -0.12 -2.79 13.46
C PHE A 67 0.28 -3.19 12.03
N ILE A 68 0.00 -2.36 11.03
CA ILE A 68 0.36 -2.63 9.63
C ILE A 68 1.89 -2.75 9.45
N SER A 69 2.67 -1.91 10.15
CA SER A 69 4.13 -2.01 10.15
C SER A 69 4.61 -3.36 10.72
N ARG A 70 4.00 -3.81 11.83
CA ARG A 70 4.25 -5.15 12.40
C ARG A 70 3.87 -6.25 11.41
N LEU A 71 2.72 -6.16 10.74
CA LEU A 71 2.34 -7.13 9.70
C LEU A 71 3.35 -7.16 8.55
N GLY A 72 3.87 -6.01 8.12
CA GLY A 72 4.92 -5.92 7.10
C GLY A 72 6.21 -6.63 7.52
N LYS A 73 6.60 -6.46 8.79
CA LYS A 73 7.75 -7.17 9.39
C LYS A 73 7.54 -8.68 9.43
N GLU A 74 6.41 -9.15 9.96
CA GLU A 74 6.12 -10.58 10.13
C GLU A 74 5.90 -11.31 8.79
N LEU A 75 5.33 -10.62 7.80
CA LEU A 75 5.11 -11.21 6.48
C LEU A 75 6.43 -11.50 5.76
N ASN A 76 7.43 -10.63 5.92
CA ASN A 76 8.78 -10.77 5.38
C ASN A 76 8.84 -11.23 3.91
N HIS A 77 8.00 -10.65 3.04
CA HIS A 77 7.85 -11.07 1.65
C HIS A 77 8.09 -9.91 0.68
N PRO A 78 9.03 -10.01 -0.29
CA PRO A 78 9.43 -8.90 -1.16
C PRO A 78 8.33 -8.43 -2.12
N ASP A 79 7.34 -9.27 -2.44
CA ASP A 79 6.20 -8.84 -3.26
C ASP A 79 5.15 -8.01 -2.50
N SER A 80 5.32 -7.79 -1.19
CA SER A 80 4.36 -7.07 -0.36
C SER A 80 4.68 -5.58 -0.23
N ILE A 81 3.67 -4.73 -0.44
CA ILE A 81 3.75 -3.29 -0.18
C ILE A 81 4.02 -3.03 1.31
N CYS A 82 3.34 -3.76 2.22
CA CYS A 82 3.52 -3.57 3.66
C CYS A 82 4.94 -3.94 4.12
N TYR A 83 5.56 -4.96 3.48
CA TYR A 83 6.95 -5.32 3.73
C TYR A 83 7.90 -4.17 3.36
N TRP A 84 7.77 -3.62 2.16
CA TRP A 84 8.60 -2.49 1.73
C TRP A 84 8.33 -1.22 2.52
N ALA A 85 7.09 -0.98 2.93
CA ALA A 85 6.74 0.14 3.79
C ALA A 85 7.44 0.03 5.15
N TYR A 86 7.40 -1.14 5.78
CA TYR A 86 8.15 -1.43 7.00
C TYR A 86 9.66 -1.24 6.79
N LYS A 87 10.25 -1.84 5.75
CA LYS A 87 11.69 -1.78 5.48
C LYS A 87 12.21 -0.37 5.23
N ASN A 88 11.38 0.51 4.68
CA ASN A 88 11.75 1.89 4.35
C ASN A 88 11.21 2.92 5.35
N ASN A 89 10.66 2.49 6.49
CA ASN A 89 10.04 3.37 7.49
C ASN A 89 8.96 4.29 6.91
N ILE A 90 8.14 3.79 5.99
CA ILE A 90 7.01 4.51 5.40
C ILE A 90 5.74 4.11 6.15
N PRO A 91 5.07 5.04 6.88
CA PRO A 91 3.85 4.71 7.60
C PRO A 91 2.68 4.46 6.65
N ILE A 92 1.84 3.48 6.99
CA ILE A 92 0.56 3.22 6.32
C ILE A 92 -0.56 3.50 7.31
N TYR A 93 -1.37 4.51 7.06
CA TYR A 93 -2.53 4.85 7.90
C TYR A 93 -3.80 4.20 7.34
N CYS A 94 -4.59 3.60 8.23
CA CYS A 94 -5.87 2.98 7.88
C CYS A 94 -6.85 3.16 9.06
N PRO A 95 -7.56 4.30 9.15
CA PRO A 95 -8.40 4.60 10.31
C PRO A 95 -9.55 3.60 10.51
N ALA A 96 -10.02 2.96 9.42
CA ALA A 96 -11.05 1.93 9.44
C ALA A 96 -10.46 0.51 9.27
N ILE A 97 -9.38 0.18 10.00
CA ILE A 97 -8.67 -1.11 9.87
C ILE A 97 -9.54 -2.33 10.18
N THR A 98 -10.64 -2.14 10.90
CA THR A 98 -11.61 -3.20 11.25
C THR A 98 -12.61 -3.51 10.15
N ASP A 99 -12.64 -2.76 9.04
CA ASP A 99 -13.58 -2.98 7.94
C ASP A 99 -13.02 -3.99 6.92
N GLY A 100 -13.04 -5.28 7.27
CA GLY A 100 -12.65 -6.39 6.39
C GLY A 100 -12.10 -7.61 7.13
N ALA A 101 -11.37 -8.48 6.41
CA ALA A 101 -10.87 -9.75 6.94
C ALA A 101 -9.96 -9.63 8.19
N ILE A 102 -9.28 -8.49 8.34
CA ILE A 102 -8.54 -8.16 9.57
C ILE A 102 -9.52 -7.98 10.74
N GLY A 103 -10.60 -7.23 10.52
CA GLY A 103 -11.68 -7.03 11.49
C GLY A 103 -12.34 -8.34 11.91
N ASP A 104 -12.64 -9.23 10.97
CA ASP A 104 -13.17 -10.56 11.27
C ASP A 104 -12.21 -11.34 12.18
N SER A 105 -10.91 -11.31 11.87
CA SER A 105 -9.89 -11.98 12.67
C SER A 105 -9.74 -11.37 14.07
N LEU A 106 -9.82 -10.03 14.19
CA LEU A 106 -9.81 -9.32 15.46
C LEU A 106 -11.05 -9.65 16.30
N PHE A 107 -12.22 -9.74 15.67
CA PHE A 107 -13.46 -10.14 16.31
C PHE A 107 -13.33 -11.55 16.92
N PHE A 108 -12.94 -12.55 16.11
CA PHE A 108 -12.76 -13.92 16.61
C PHE A 108 -11.69 -14.01 17.68
N HIS A 109 -10.55 -13.33 17.49
CA HIS A 109 -9.47 -13.27 18.48
C HIS A 109 -9.95 -12.68 19.81
N SER A 110 -10.73 -11.60 19.79
CA SER A 110 -11.24 -10.93 20.99
C SER A 110 -12.17 -11.81 21.84
N HIS A 111 -12.83 -12.80 21.23
CA HIS A 111 -13.67 -13.75 21.95
C HIS A 111 -12.83 -14.74 22.76
N SER A 112 -11.69 -15.19 22.20
CA SER A 112 -10.77 -16.12 22.86
C SER A 112 -9.77 -15.41 23.79
N ASN A 113 -9.33 -14.22 23.40
CA ASN A 113 -8.27 -13.44 24.04
C ASN A 113 -8.70 -11.95 24.10
N PRO A 114 -9.58 -11.58 25.04
CA PRO A 114 -10.14 -10.24 25.09
C PRO A 114 -9.09 -9.18 25.46
N GLY A 115 -9.29 -7.96 24.96
CA GLY A 115 -8.60 -6.77 25.46
C GLY A 115 -7.65 -6.07 24.50
N LEU A 116 -7.38 -6.63 23.31
CA LEU A 116 -6.57 -5.94 22.29
C LEU A 116 -7.29 -4.67 21.82
N ARG A 117 -6.60 -3.54 21.83
CA ARG A 117 -7.15 -2.23 21.43
C ARG A 117 -6.28 -1.59 20.36
N MET A 118 -6.90 -0.84 19.46
CA MET A 118 -6.20 -0.02 18.47
C MET A 118 -6.68 1.42 18.54
N ASP A 119 -5.78 2.33 18.87
CA ASP A 119 -6.04 3.76 18.99
C ASP A 119 -5.88 4.46 17.64
N ILE A 120 -6.97 5.04 17.15
CA ILE A 120 -6.99 5.81 15.91
C ILE A 120 -6.57 7.28 16.11
N ILE A 121 -6.66 7.80 17.33
CA ILE A 121 -6.38 9.20 17.65
C ILE A 121 -4.88 9.46 17.59
N GLU A 122 -4.07 8.56 18.15
CA GLU A 122 -2.62 8.65 18.02
C GLU A 122 -2.17 8.58 16.53
N ASP A 123 -2.86 7.79 15.69
CA ASP A 123 -2.58 7.72 14.25
C ASP A 123 -2.94 9.01 13.51
N VAL A 124 -4.11 9.60 13.78
CA VAL A 124 -4.51 10.90 13.21
C VAL A 124 -3.48 11.97 13.57
N ARG A 125 -3.08 12.04 14.84
CA ARG A 125 -2.06 13.00 15.30
C ARG A 125 -0.72 12.79 14.58
N ARG A 126 -0.29 11.55 14.40
CA ARG A 126 0.96 11.23 13.68
C ARG A 126 0.87 11.64 12.21
N MET A 127 -0.21 11.32 11.51
CA MET A 127 -0.38 11.69 10.11
C MET A 127 -0.46 13.22 9.92
N ASP A 128 -1.18 13.92 10.79
CA ASP A 128 -1.27 15.38 10.73
C ASP A 128 0.10 16.03 11.00
N TYR A 129 0.89 15.48 11.93
CA TYR A 129 2.27 15.92 12.16
C TYR A 129 3.20 15.71 10.97
N GLU A 130 3.07 14.63 10.20
CA GLU A 130 3.83 14.46 8.95
C GLU A 130 3.56 15.61 7.96
N ALA A 131 2.32 16.10 7.89
CA ALA A 131 1.96 17.24 7.04
C ALA A 131 2.44 18.57 7.64
N ILE A 132 2.14 18.84 8.92
CA ILE A 132 2.52 20.08 9.61
C ILE A 132 4.03 20.29 9.57
N PHE A 133 4.81 19.26 9.90
CA PHE A 133 6.27 19.31 9.93
C PHE A 133 6.93 18.99 8.57
N ALA A 134 6.16 19.04 7.48
CA ALA A 134 6.73 18.95 6.15
C ALA A 134 7.64 20.16 5.83
N ASP A 135 7.32 21.34 6.37
CA ASP A 135 8.08 22.59 6.15
C ASP A 135 9.58 22.43 6.51
N PRO A 136 10.53 22.94 5.69
CA PRO A 136 10.36 23.76 4.48
C PRO A 136 10.06 22.95 3.19
N ARG A 137 9.82 21.64 3.28
CA ARG A 137 9.44 20.81 2.12
C ARG A 137 7.98 21.06 1.73
N LYS A 138 7.70 20.81 0.46
CA LYS A 138 6.34 20.82 -0.10
C LYS A 138 5.69 19.45 0.08
N THR A 139 4.37 19.42 0.15
CA THR A 139 3.60 18.17 0.09
C THR A 139 2.94 18.01 -1.27
N GLY A 140 2.88 16.76 -1.73
CA GLY A 140 2.19 16.38 -2.96
C GLY A 140 1.28 15.18 -2.69
N MET A 141 0.06 15.24 -3.19
CA MET A 141 -0.92 14.16 -3.04
C MET A 141 -1.10 13.44 -4.37
N ILE A 142 -0.96 12.11 -4.36
CA ILE A 142 -1.39 11.24 -5.47
C ILE A 142 -2.46 10.32 -4.91
N ILE A 143 -3.70 10.51 -5.35
CA ILE A 143 -4.88 9.83 -4.79
C ILE A 143 -5.51 8.98 -5.88
N LEU A 144 -5.51 7.67 -5.68
CA LEU A 144 -6.15 6.69 -6.56
C LEU A 144 -7.48 6.29 -5.91
N GLY A 145 -8.60 6.65 -6.53
CA GLY A 145 -9.94 6.44 -5.98
C GLY A 145 -10.45 7.61 -5.11
N GLY A 146 -11.26 7.29 -4.10
CA GLY A 146 -11.98 8.24 -3.24
C GLY A 146 -12.06 7.77 -1.78
N GLY A 147 -13.17 8.07 -1.11
CA GLY A 147 -13.48 7.58 0.24
C GLY A 147 -12.52 8.07 1.32
N LEU A 148 -12.34 7.26 2.38
CA LEU A 148 -11.51 7.60 3.53
C LEU A 148 -10.07 7.95 3.12
N ALA A 149 -9.47 7.21 2.19
CA ALA A 149 -8.09 7.47 1.76
C ALA A 149 -7.93 8.88 1.17
N LYS A 150 -8.87 9.30 0.29
CA LYS A 150 -8.88 10.66 -0.25
C LYS A 150 -9.05 11.69 0.88
N HIS A 151 -10.11 11.55 1.66
CA HIS A 151 -10.48 12.56 2.63
C HIS A 151 -9.39 12.71 3.72
N HIS A 152 -8.85 11.61 4.22
CA HIS A 152 -7.87 11.60 5.32
C HIS A 152 -6.55 12.27 4.90
N VAL A 153 -6.02 11.98 3.72
CA VAL A 153 -4.81 12.63 3.19
C VAL A 153 -5.04 14.13 2.94
N CYS A 154 -6.19 14.49 2.38
CA CYS A 154 -6.54 15.90 2.17
C CYS A 154 -6.70 16.65 3.51
N ASN A 155 -7.31 16.01 4.52
CA ASN A 155 -7.54 16.61 5.83
C ASN A 155 -6.23 16.84 6.60
N ALA A 156 -5.25 15.92 6.52
CA ALA A 156 -3.92 16.17 7.07
C ALA A 156 -3.25 17.40 6.43
N ASN A 157 -3.38 17.55 5.11
CA ASN A 157 -2.81 18.70 4.41
C ASN A 157 -3.54 20.02 4.72
N MET A 158 -4.80 19.99 5.17
CA MET A 158 -5.49 21.18 5.67
C MET A 158 -4.76 21.80 6.86
N MET A 159 -4.14 20.98 7.72
CA MET A 159 -3.41 21.45 8.91
C MET A 159 -2.16 22.28 8.59
N ARG A 160 -1.70 22.28 7.34
CA ARG A 160 -0.60 23.11 6.82
C ARG A 160 -1.05 24.13 5.77
N ASN A 161 -2.33 24.48 5.76
CA ASN A 161 -2.97 25.35 4.77
C ASN A 161 -2.88 24.82 3.33
N GLY A 162 -2.91 23.49 3.17
CA GLY A 162 -3.08 22.81 1.90
C GLY A 162 -1.80 22.28 1.26
N ALA A 163 -1.95 21.30 0.38
CA ALA A 163 -0.85 20.76 -0.42
C ALA A 163 -0.52 21.66 -1.63
N GLU A 164 0.76 21.68 -2.05
CA GLU A 164 1.22 22.42 -3.23
C GLU A 164 0.93 21.67 -4.55
N PHE A 165 0.82 20.35 -4.51
CA PHE A 165 0.56 19.51 -5.68
C PHE A 165 -0.50 18.47 -5.39
N ALA A 166 -1.41 18.23 -6.35
CA ALA A 166 -2.41 17.19 -6.23
C ALA A 166 -2.70 16.51 -7.58
N VAL A 167 -2.73 15.19 -7.59
CA VAL A 167 -3.13 14.35 -8.72
C VAL A 167 -4.19 13.37 -8.23
N TYR A 168 -5.42 13.51 -8.72
CA TYR A 168 -6.51 12.59 -8.45
C TYR A 168 -6.75 11.70 -9.68
N ILE A 169 -6.84 10.39 -9.49
CA ILE A 169 -7.23 9.43 -10.53
C ILE A 169 -8.40 8.62 -9.98
N ASN A 170 -9.62 8.93 -10.42
CA ASN A 170 -10.81 8.21 -9.97
C ASN A 170 -11.96 8.30 -10.99
N THR A 171 -13.01 7.52 -10.75
CA THR A 171 -14.18 7.40 -11.63
C THR A 171 -15.41 8.15 -11.09
N ALA A 172 -15.33 8.71 -9.89
CA ALA A 172 -16.44 9.35 -9.20
C ALA A 172 -16.78 10.73 -9.78
N GLN A 173 -18.06 11.08 -9.75
CA GLN A 173 -18.64 12.25 -10.41
C GLN A 173 -19.20 13.23 -9.39
N GLU A 174 -19.20 14.52 -9.70
CA GLU A 174 -19.53 15.59 -8.75
C GLU A 174 -21.03 15.75 -8.46
N PHE A 175 -21.90 15.26 -9.34
CA PHE A 175 -23.34 15.56 -9.31
C PHE A 175 -24.08 15.01 -8.08
N ASP A 176 -23.51 14.00 -7.41
CA ASP A 176 -24.07 13.40 -6.20
C ASP A 176 -23.63 14.10 -4.90
N GLY A 177 -22.79 15.13 -5.00
CA GLY A 177 -22.25 15.87 -3.86
C GLY A 177 -21.28 15.06 -2.99
N SER A 178 -20.75 13.94 -3.48
CA SER A 178 -19.82 13.11 -2.72
C SER A 178 -18.41 13.71 -2.67
N ASP A 179 -17.73 13.58 -1.52
CA ASP A 179 -16.30 13.92 -1.43
C ASP A 179 -15.48 13.12 -2.46
N SER A 180 -15.82 11.85 -2.69
CA SER A 180 -15.17 11.03 -3.73
C SER A 180 -15.24 11.66 -5.12
N GLY A 181 -16.39 12.22 -5.49
CA GLY A 181 -16.67 12.84 -6.78
C GLY A 181 -16.16 14.27 -6.93
N ALA A 182 -15.91 14.96 -5.81
CA ALA A 182 -15.47 16.36 -5.78
C ALA A 182 -14.24 16.63 -6.67
N LYS A 183 -14.26 17.78 -7.35
CA LYS A 183 -13.11 18.30 -8.09
C LYS A 183 -12.04 18.86 -7.12
N PRO A 184 -10.76 18.94 -7.52
CA PRO A 184 -9.74 19.58 -6.70
C PRO A 184 -10.06 21.04 -6.32
N GLU A 185 -10.85 21.75 -7.13
CA GLU A 185 -11.31 23.11 -6.81
C GLU A 185 -12.14 23.18 -5.53
N GLU A 186 -12.97 22.16 -5.24
CA GLU A 186 -13.68 22.10 -3.97
C GLU A 186 -12.68 21.94 -2.82
N ALA A 187 -11.66 21.09 -2.96
CA ALA A 187 -10.65 20.93 -1.91
C ALA A 187 -9.85 22.22 -1.63
N LYS A 188 -9.74 23.15 -2.60
CA LYS A 188 -9.16 24.48 -2.36
C LYS A 188 -10.04 25.35 -1.46
N SER A 189 -11.37 25.29 -1.58
CA SER A 189 -12.27 26.10 -0.72
C SER A 189 -12.14 25.73 0.77
N TRP A 190 -11.73 24.50 1.06
CA TRP A 190 -11.47 24.00 2.41
C TRP A 190 -10.03 24.24 2.91
N GLY A 191 -9.14 24.76 2.07
CA GLY A 191 -7.71 24.84 2.39
C GLY A 191 -7.01 23.48 2.45
N LYS A 192 -7.62 22.41 1.92
CA LYS A 192 -6.97 21.07 1.78
C LYS A 192 -5.94 21.06 0.64
N ILE A 193 -6.12 21.93 -0.34
CA ILE A 193 -5.18 22.25 -1.42
C ILE A 193 -4.93 23.76 -1.39
N LYS A 194 -3.69 24.21 -1.64
CA LYS A 194 -3.40 25.65 -1.73
C LYS A 194 -4.10 26.31 -2.92
N VAL A 195 -4.43 27.59 -2.78
CA VAL A 195 -5.09 28.38 -3.83
C VAL A 195 -4.26 28.41 -5.12
N ASP A 196 -2.94 28.55 -4.99
CA ASP A 196 -1.95 28.59 -6.07
C ASP A 196 -1.38 27.22 -6.47
N ALA A 197 -1.93 26.13 -5.91
CA ALA A 197 -1.46 24.76 -6.17
C ALA A 197 -1.70 24.31 -7.61
N LYS A 198 -0.84 23.40 -8.08
CA LYS A 198 -1.06 22.64 -9.32
C LYS A 198 -1.83 21.37 -8.99
N ALA A 199 -3.11 21.36 -9.32
CA ALA A 199 -4.00 20.25 -9.08
C ALA A 199 -4.62 19.72 -10.38
N VAL A 200 -4.68 18.40 -10.54
CA VAL A 200 -5.28 17.74 -11.70
C VAL A 200 -6.14 16.56 -11.26
N LYS A 201 -7.29 16.37 -11.93
CA LYS A 201 -8.13 15.18 -11.80
C LYS A 201 -8.23 14.48 -13.15
N VAL A 202 -7.93 13.19 -13.17
CA VAL A 202 -8.08 12.30 -14.33
C VAL A 202 -9.27 11.40 -14.07
N TYR A 203 -10.31 11.52 -14.90
CA TYR A 203 -11.51 10.69 -14.84
C TYR A 203 -11.24 9.36 -15.55
N CYS A 204 -10.66 8.39 -14.83
CA CYS A 204 -10.24 7.11 -15.39
C CYS A 204 -10.14 6.03 -14.30
N ASP A 205 -10.27 4.77 -14.69
CA ASP A 205 -9.90 3.65 -13.85
C ASP A 205 -8.38 3.66 -13.58
N ALA A 206 -8.00 3.57 -12.30
CA ALA A 206 -6.60 3.63 -11.90
C ALA A 206 -5.78 2.47 -12.47
N SER A 207 -6.38 1.31 -12.73
CA SER A 207 -5.71 0.16 -13.37
C SER A 207 -5.21 0.47 -14.78
N ILE A 208 -5.82 1.45 -15.45
CA ILE A 208 -5.40 1.93 -16.78
C ILE A 208 -4.40 3.08 -16.64
N ALA A 209 -4.77 4.14 -15.91
CA ALA A 209 -4.00 5.38 -15.89
C ALA A 209 -2.72 5.29 -15.04
N PHE A 210 -2.75 4.59 -13.91
CA PHE A 210 -1.65 4.61 -12.95
C PHE A 210 -0.36 3.91 -13.46
N PRO A 211 -0.42 2.76 -14.15
CA PRO A 211 0.78 2.16 -14.76
C PRO A 211 1.46 3.10 -15.76
N LEU A 212 0.68 3.82 -16.58
CA LEU A 212 1.19 4.80 -17.54
C LEU A 212 1.82 6.00 -16.83
N LEU A 213 1.17 6.52 -15.78
CA LEU A 213 1.71 7.58 -14.95
C LEU A 213 3.08 7.17 -14.37
N VAL A 214 3.18 5.99 -13.76
CA VAL A 214 4.41 5.46 -13.19
C VAL A 214 5.51 5.32 -14.25
N ALA A 215 5.17 4.81 -15.44
CA ALA A 215 6.09 4.66 -16.56
C ALA A 215 6.67 5.99 -17.07
N GLN A 216 5.93 7.09 -16.94
CA GLN A 216 6.37 8.42 -17.38
C GLN A 216 6.95 9.29 -16.26
N THR A 217 6.90 8.85 -14.99
CA THR A 217 7.32 9.67 -13.84
C THR A 217 8.31 8.94 -12.92
N PHE A 218 7.82 8.01 -12.09
CA PHE A 218 8.63 7.33 -11.07
C PHE A 218 9.68 6.39 -11.69
N ALA A 219 9.29 5.57 -12.67
CA ALA A 219 10.19 4.55 -13.23
C ALA A 219 11.42 5.17 -13.95
N PRO A 220 11.27 6.19 -14.83
CA PRO A 220 12.42 6.85 -15.44
C PRO A 220 13.36 7.46 -14.41
N ARG A 221 12.84 8.04 -13.33
CA ARG A 221 13.67 8.65 -12.28
C ARG A 221 14.57 7.62 -11.59
N VAL A 222 14.04 6.43 -11.30
CA VAL A 222 14.84 5.34 -10.72
C VAL A 222 15.90 4.85 -11.71
N LEU A 223 15.52 4.63 -12.98
CA LEU A 223 16.44 4.17 -14.02
C LEU A 223 17.58 5.18 -14.30
N HIS A 224 17.29 6.48 -14.29
CA HIS A 224 18.31 7.52 -14.44
C HIS A 224 19.26 7.54 -13.25
N SER A 225 18.74 7.49 -12.01
CA SER A 225 19.58 7.44 -10.80
C SER A 225 20.51 6.22 -10.78
N GLN A 226 20.03 5.04 -11.19
CA GLN A 226 20.85 3.83 -11.28
C GLN A 226 21.96 3.95 -12.32
N LYS A 227 21.68 4.56 -13.48
CA LYS A 227 22.70 4.84 -14.50
C LYS A 227 23.77 5.80 -13.98
N THR A 228 23.40 6.87 -13.27
CA THR A 228 24.36 7.83 -12.71
C THR A 228 25.29 7.19 -11.66
N VAL A 229 24.75 6.32 -10.80
CA VAL A 229 25.55 5.57 -9.82
C VAL A 229 26.47 4.55 -10.51
N GLY A 230 25.99 3.84 -11.53
CA GLY A 230 26.79 2.94 -12.34
C GLY A 230 27.93 3.65 -13.07
N ILE A 231 27.67 4.86 -13.61
CA ILE A 231 28.69 5.72 -14.23
C ILE A 231 29.73 6.17 -13.20
N GLN A 232 29.32 6.60 -12.00
CA GLN A 232 30.25 6.97 -10.93
C GLN A 232 31.13 5.79 -10.49
N GLN A 233 30.57 4.60 -10.30
CA GLN A 233 31.36 3.39 -9.98
C GLN A 233 32.35 3.03 -11.11
N SER A 234 31.95 3.14 -12.38
CA SER A 234 32.86 2.91 -13.50
C SER A 234 33.95 3.97 -13.65
N SER A 235 33.69 5.25 -13.30
CA SER A 235 34.71 6.30 -13.28
C SER A 235 35.71 6.18 -12.12
N VAL A 236 35.29 5.59 -11.00
CA VAL A 236 36.19 5.26 -9.88
C VAL A 236 37.08 4.06 -10.23
N LEU A 237 36.56 3.10 -11.00
CA LEU A 237 37.33 1.93 -11.47
C LEU A 237 38.36 2.27 -12.56
N LEU A 238 38.19 3.38 -13.30
CA LEU A 238 39.18 3.84 -14.30
C LEU A 238 40.44 4.49 -13.68
N ASN A 239 40.46 4.75 -12.37
CA ASN A 239 41.63 5.30 -11.65
C ASN A 239 42.49 4.24 -10.93
N HIS A 240 42.13 2.96 -11.00
CA HIS A 240 42.95 1.88 -10.44
C HIS A 240 43.18 0.77 -11.47
N ASN A 241 44.03 1.07 -12.46
CA ASN A 241 44.69 0.03 -13.25
C ASN A 241 45.90 -0.52 -12.48
N GLN A 242 45.66 -1.52 -11.63
CA GLN A 242 46.62 -2.61 -11.45
C GLN A 242 45.85 -3.93 -11.50
N VAL A 243 45.98 -4.62 -12.64
CA VAL A 243 45.47 -5.97 -12.89
C VAL A 243 46.53 -6.98 -12.46
N PRO A 244 46.12 -8.07 -11.78
CA PRO A 244 46.63 -9.40 -12.13
C PRO A 244 45.50 -10.40 -12.46
N PRO A 245 45.82 -11.53 -13.11
CA PRO A 245 44.96 -12.15 -14.11
C PRO A 245 43.98 -13.20 -13.59
N VAL A 246 43.01 -13.46 -14.48
CA VAL A 246 41.88 -14.40 -14.42
C VAL A 246 42.32 -15.86 -14.31
N ALA A 247 41.65 -16.63 -13.45
CA ALA A 247 41.60 -18.09 -13.53
C ALA A 247 40.17 -18.54 -13.86
N ASN A 248 40.04 -19.27 -14.98
CA ASN A 248 38.81 -19.84 -15.51
C ASN A 248 38.24 -20.95 -14.61
N GLY A 249 36.91 -21.02 -14.50
CA GLY A 249 36.20 -22.13 -13.88
C GLY A 249 34.72 -22.13 -14.26
N CYS A 250 34.40 -22.89 -15.30
CA CYS A 250 33.05 -23.09 -15.84
C CYS A 250 32.24 -24.06 -14.95
N ALA A 251 30.96 -23.75 -14.66
CA ALA A 251 29.93 -24.77 -14.42
C ALA A 251 28.52 -24.18 -14.58
N SER A 252 27.72 -24.90 -15.38
CA SER A 252 26.39 -24.58 -15.92
C SER A 252 25.25 -24.58 -14.89
N ALA A 253 24.33 -23.62 -15.00
CA ALA A 253 23.04 -23.62 -14.31
C ALA A 253 21.98 -24.45 -15.08
N LYS A 254 21.30 -25.38 -14.39
CA LYS A 254 20.09 -26.08 -14.88
C LYS A 254 18.83 -25.31 -14.45
N GLN A 255 17.90 -25.09 -15.38
CA GLN A 255 16.53 -24.62 -15.11
C GLN A 255 15.64 -25.75 -14.56
N PRO A 256 14.73 -25.48 -13.61
CA PRO A 256 13.69 -26.43 -13.24
C PRO A 256 12.46 -26.31 -14.15
N LYS A 257 12.00 -27.46 -14.63
CA LYS A 257 10.74 -27.68 -15.36
C LYS A 257 9.57 -27.82 -14.37
N TYR A 258 8.57 -26.96 -14.43
CA TYR A 258 7.19 -27.27 -14.02
C TYR A 258 6.25 -26.33 -14.75
N LEU A 259 5.54 -26.85 -15.76
CA LEU A 259 4.26 -26.38 -16.33
C LEU A 259 4.00 -27.16 -17.63
N GLN A 260 3.52 -28.40 -17.49
CA GLN A 260 2.80 -29.11 -18.54
C GLN A 260 1.75 -30.00 -17.85
N SER A 261 0.50 -29.54 -17.84
CA SER A 261 -0.74 -30.34 -17.92
C SER A 261 -1.91 -29.52 -17.38
N VAL A 262 -2.62 -28.82 -18.25
CA VAL A 262 -4.10 -28.88 -18.35
C VAL A 262 -4.45 -28.40 -19.76
N ASN A 263 -4.86 -29.33 -20.62
CA ASN A 263 -5.83 -29.05 -21.69
C ASN A 263 -7.21 -29.35 -21.12
#